data_AF-A0A2V1IL39-F1
#
_entry.id   AF-A0A2V1IL39-F1
#
_cell.length_a   1.000
_cell.length_b   1.000
_cell.length_c   1.000
_cell.angle_alpha   90.00
_cell.angle_beta   90.00
_cell.angle_gamma   90.00
#
_symmetry.space_group_name_H-M   'P 1'
#
loop_
_entity.id
_entity.type
_entity.pdbx_description
1 polymer ?
#
loop_
_entity_poly.entity_id
_entity_poly.type
_entity_poly.pdbx_seq_one_letter_code
_entity_poly.pdbx_strand_id
1 'polypeptide(L)'
;MILEITLTNFFSINEKITLDLQAANLQTKEARALADNTFAVGNERLLKTVAIYGANASGKSNIIKAVKAAVDMILDWKTQARMTP
;
A
#
# COMPACT_ATOMS: atom_id res chain seq x y z
N MET A 1 -7.30 -6.11 -4.06
CA MET A 1 -6.83 -5.46 -2.81
C MET A 1 -5.32 -5.48 -2.82
N ILE A 2 -4.66 -4.40 -2.40
CA ILE A 2 -3.20 -4.34 -2.25
C ILE A 2 -2.90 -4.49 -0.75
N LEU A 3 -2.11 -5.49 -0.39
CA LEU A 3 -1.69 -5.72 1.00
C LEU A 3 -0.36 -5.04 1.29
N GLU A 4 0.60 -5.28 0.40
CA GLU A 4 1.92 -4.69 0.42
C GLU A 4 2.28 -4.19 -0.97
N ILE A 5 2.98 -3.07 -1.03
CA ILE A 5 3.69 -2.62 -2.22
C ILE A 5 5.13 -2.25 -1.86
N THR A 6 6.05 -2.75 -2.66
CA THR A 6 7.47 -2.43 -2.57
C THR A 6 7.92 -1.81 -3.89
N LEU A 7 8.58 -0.66 -3.83
CA LEU A 7 9.14 0.02 -5.00
C LEU A 7 10.53 0.59 -4.73
N THR A 8 11.30 0.73 -5.79
CA THR A 8 12.62 1.38 -5.81
C THR A 8 12.79 2.05 -7.17
N ASN A 9 13.67 3.04 -7.29
CA ASN A 9 13.96 3.76 -8.53
C ASN A 9 12.70 4.24 -9.29
N PHE A 10 11.87 5.05 -8.62
CA PHE A 10 10.62 5.59 -9.18
C PHE A 10 10.46 7.10 -8.92
N PHE A 11 10.49 7.92 -9.98
CA PHE A 11 10.60 9.38 -9.90
C PHE A 11 11.72 9.82 -8.93
N SER A 12 11.36 10.44 -7.80
CA SER A 12 12.30 10.93 -6.79
C SER A 12 12.65 9.89 -5.71
N ILE A 13 12.17 8.65 -5.84
CA ILE A 13 12.42 7.57 -4.89
C ILE A 13 13.60 6.76 -5.42
N ASN A 14 14.77 6.94 -4.82
CA ASN A 14 15.96 6.15 -5.15
C ASN A 14 15.99 4.83 -4.38
N GLU A 15 15.82 4.92 -3.06
CA GLU A 15 15.89 3.78 -2.15
C GLU A 15 14.59 2.97 -2.14
N LYS A 16 14.72 1.70 -1.76
CA LYS A 16 13.57 0.81 -1.58
C LYS A 16 12.63 1.36 -0.49
N ILE A 17 11.35 1.50 -0.84
CA ILE A 17 10.27 1.82 0.08
C ILE A 17 9.25 0.68 0.04
N THR A 18 8.82 0.23 1.23
CA THR A 18 7.75 -0.75 1.41
C THR A 18 6.61 -0.08 2.17
N LEU A 19 5.40 -0.14 1.60
CA LEU A 19 4.16 0.19 2.28
C LEU A 19 3.39 -1.12 2.50
N ASP A 20 3.35 -1.56 3.77
CA ASP A 20 2.64 -2.75 4.22
C ASP A 20 1.41 -2.34 5.05
N LEU A 21 0.23 -2.78 4.62
CA LEU A 21 -1.04 -2.50 5.29
C LEU A 21 -1.48 -3.65 6.21
N GLN A 22 -0.68 -4.70 6.37
CA GLN A 22 -0.94 -5.76 7.33
C GLN A 22 -0.74 -5.24 8.76
N ALA A 23 -1.72 -5.48 9.62
CA ALA A 23 -1.65 -5.04 11.00
C ALA A 23 -0.68 -5.93 11.78
N ALA A 24 0.43 -5.35 12.23
CA ALA A 24 1.41 -6.03 13.06
C ALA A 24 0.77 -6.73 14.27
N ASN A 25 1.25 -7.93 14.62
CA ASN A 25 0.75 -8.70 15.77
C ASN A 25 1.29 -8.16 17.11
N LEU A 26 0.88 -6.93 17.46
CA LEU A 26 1.28 -6.26 18.68
C LEU A 26 0.30 -6.57 19.82
N GLN A 27 0.84 -7.06 20.94
CA GLN A 27 0.07 -7.44 22.13
C GLN A 27 0.15 -6.39 23.26
N THR A 28 0.32 -5.11 22.89
CA THR A 28 0.39 -4.01 23.86
C THR A 28 -0.99 -3.44 24.18
N LYS A 29 -1.09 -2.68 25.28
CA LYS A 29 -2.34 -2.02 25.68
C LYS A 29 -2.79 -1.00 24.63
N GLU A 30 -1.84 -0.26 24.06
CA GLU A 30 -2.04 0.77 23.05
C GLU A 30 -2.56 0.16 21.74
N ALA A 31 -1.98 -0.97 21.31
CA ALA A 31 -2.43 -1.68 20.12
C ALA A 31 -3.88 -2.18 20.26
N ARG A 32 -4.27 -2.64 21.45
CA ARG A 32 -5.66 -3.05 21.74
C ARG A 32 -6.61 -1.86 21.77
N ALA A 33 -6.19 -0.72 22.30
CA ALA A 33 -6.99 0.51 22.30
C ALA A 33 -7.24 1.05 20.88
N LEU A 34 -6.39 0.69 19.91
CA LEU A 34 -6.50 1.08 18.50
C LEU A 34 -7.12 -0.01 17.62
N ALA A 35 -7.77 -1.03 18.20
CA ALA A 35 -8.37 -2.15 17.44
C ALA A 35 -9.33 -1.67 16.34
N ASP A 36 -10.05 -0.58 16.57
CA ASP A 36 -10.99 0.02 15.63
C ASP A 36 -10.32 0.64 14.38
N ASN A 37 -9.00 0.80 14.35
CA ASN A 37 -8.26 1.23 13.15
C ASN A 37 -7.93 0.07 12.20
N THR A 38 -8.34 -1.15 12.56
CA THR A 38 -8.13 -2.36 11.75
C THR A 38 -9.44 -2.99 11.32
N PHE A 39 -9.38 -3.88 10.33
CA PHE A 39 -10.48 -4.74 9.92
C PHE A 39 -9.94 -6.12 9.53
N ALA A 40 -10.81 -7.14 9.55
CA ALA A 40 -10.46 -8.50 9.19
C ALA A 40 -10.99 -8.85 7.79
N VAL A 41 -10.17 -9.53 6.99
CA VAL A 41 -10.56 -10.12 5.70
C VAL A 41 -9.96 -11.52 5.62
N GLY A 42 -10.81 -12.55 5.67
CA GLY A 42 -10.33 -13.93 5.81
C GLY A 42 -9.51 -14.08 7.11
N ASN A 43 -8.27 -14.55 6.96
CA ASN A 43 -7.34 -14.71 8.09
C ASN A 43 -6.42 -13.49 8.30
N GLU A 44 -6.56 -12.44 7.47
CA GLU A 44 -5.73 -11.25 7.55
C GLU A 44 -6.37 -10.16 8.41
N ARG A 45 -5.54 -9.47 9.20
CA ARG A 45 -5.92 -8.24 9.89
C ARG A 45 -5.19 -7.08 9.24
N LEU A 46 -5.95 -6.11 8.74
CA LEU A 46 -5.43 -5.03 7.89
C LEU A 46 -5.70 -3.66 8.51
N LEU A 47 -4.83 -2.69 8.23
CA LEU A 47 -5.02 -1.28 8.57
C LEU A 47 -6.10 -0.67 7.66
N LYS A 48 -7.04 0.09 8.23
CA LYS A 48 -8.07 0.82 7.46
C LYS A 48 -7.48 1.97 6.64
N THR A 49 -6.47 2.64 7.21
CA THR A 49 -5.89 3.87 6.67
C THR A 49 -4.43 4.01 7.07
N VAL A 50 -3.65 4.73 6.27
CA VAL A 50 -2.28 5.15 6.58
C VAL A 50 -2.13 6.64 6.26
N ALA A 51 -1.31 7.33 7.04
CA ALA A 51 -0.95 8.72 6.80
C ALA A 51 0.51 8.82 6.35
N ILE A 52 0.77 9.52 5.25
CA ILE A 52 2.12 9.78 4.71
C ILE A 52 2.42 11.27 4.86
N TYR A 53 3.39 11.61 5.71
CA TYR A 53 3.80 12.99 6.01
C TYR A 53 5.29 13.20 5.70
N GLY A 54 5.71 14.46 5.64
CA GLY A 54 7.08 14.86 5.29
C GLY A 54 7.15 16.24 4.66
N ALA A 55 8.37 16.77 4.50
CA ALA A 55 8.62 18.10 3.93
C ALA A 55 8.02 18.29 2.52
N ASN A 56 7.82 19.54 2.10
CA ASN A 56 7.44 19.82 0.71
C ASN A 56 8.51 19.25 -0.25
N ALA A 57 8.04 18.75 -1.40
CA ALA A 57 8.89 18.07 -2.40
C ALA A 57 9.60 16.78 -1.93
N SER A 58 9.30 16.23 -0.74
CA SER A 58 9.93 15.00 -0.23
C SER A 58 9.50 13.69 -0.94
N GLY A 59 8.82 13.76 -2.08
CA GLY A 59 8.41 12.58 -2.85
C GLY A 59 7.11 11.89 -2.42
N LYS A 60 6.33 12.44 -1.47
CA LYS A 60 5.06 11.84 -1.00
C LYS A 60 4.09 11.51 -2.15
N SER A 61 3.85 12.45 -3.06
CA SER A 61 2.98 12.23 -4.22
C SER A 61 3.53 11.18 -5.19
N ASN A 62 4.85 10.94 -5.20
CA ASN A 62 5.46 9.92 -6.04
C ASN A 62 5.19 8.50 -5.51
N ILE A 63 5.02 8.33 -4.19
CA ILE A 63 4.54 7.05 -3.60
C ILE A 63 3.14 6.74 -4.13
N ILE A 64 2.22 7.72 -4.12
CA ILE A 64 0.85 7.54 -4.64
C ILE A 64 0.87 7.23 -6.15
N LYS A 65 1.71 7.93 -6.93
CA LYS A 65 1.89 7.63 -8.36
C LYS A 65 2.41 6.21 -8.59
N ALA A 66 3.30 5.70 -7.75
CA ALA A 66 3.83 4.34 -7.87
C ALA A 66 2.73 3.30 -7.64
N VAL A 67 1.93 3.48 -6.58
CA VAL A 67 0.76 2.63 -6.30
C VAL A 67 -0.19 2.63 -7.48
N LYS A 68 -0.53 3.81 -8.01
CA LYS A 68 -1.41 3.94 -9.16
C LYS A 68 -0.84 3.22 -10.39
N ALA A 69 0.43 3.46 -10.74
CA ALA A 69 1.06 2.83 -11.89
C ALA A 69 1.05 1.29 -11.80
N ALA A 70 1.32 0.72 -10.61
CA ALA A 70 1.27 -0.71 -10.39
C ALA A 70 -0.14 -1.29 -10.55
N VAL A 71 -1.15 -0.60 -10.01
CA VAL A 71 -2.56 -1.00 -10.13
C VAL A 71 -3.04 -0.93 -11.58
N ASP A 72 -2.78 0.19 -12.24
CA ASP A 72 -3.18 0.41 -13.64
C ASP A 72 -2.57 -0.67 -14.54
N MET A 73 -1.27 -0.98 -14.37
CA MET A 73 -0.59 -2.05 -15.12
C MET A 73 -1.29 -3.41 -14.98
N ILE A 74 -1.72 -3.78 -13.77
CA ILE A 74 -2.42 -5.04 -13.51
C ILE A 74 -3.83 -5.04 -14.15
N LEU A 75 -4.55 -3.92 -14.05
CA LEU A 75 -5.91 -3.80 -14.57
C LEU A 75 -5.93 -3.74 -16.10
N ASP A 76 -4.99 -3.03 -16.71
CA ASP A 76 -4.83 -2.94 -18.16
C ASP A 76 -4.44 -4.30 -18.74
N TRP A 77 -3.53 -5.03 -18.09
CA TRP A 77 -3.18 -6.40 -18.49
C TRP A 77 -4.41 -7.32 -18.49
N LYS A 78 -5.25 -7.28 -17.44
CA LYS A 78 -6.49 -8.07 -17.39
C LYS A 78 -7.48 -7.73 -18.50
N THR A 79 -7.47 -6.49 -18.95
CA THR A 79 -8.34 -6.03 -20.04
C THR A 79 -7.86 -6.60 -21.38
N GLN A 80 -6.54 -6.59 -21.62
CA GLN A 80 -5.96 -7.17 -22.84
C GLN A 80 -6.09 -8.69 -22.89
N ALA A 81 -5.88 -9.40 -21.78
CA ALA A 81 -6.01 -10.86 -21.70
C ALA A 81 -7.45 -11.38 -21.93
N ARG A 82 -8.47 -10.51 -21.76
CA ARG A 82 -9.87 -10.83 -22.08
C ARG A 82 -10.24 -10.54 -23.53
N MET A 83 -9.40 -9.81 -24.27
CA MET A 83 -9.62 -9.44 -25.66
C MET A 83 -8.83 -10.32 -26.65
N THR A 84 -7.93 -11.17 -26.16
CA THR A 84 -7.35 -12.25 -26.96
C THR A 84 -8.36 -13.40 -27.09
N PRO A 85 -8.62 -13.90 -28.32
CA PRO A 85 -9.62 -14.93 -28.58
C PRO A 85 -9.28 -16.28 -27.93
#